data_AF-A0A5J4U8U2-F1
#
_entry.id   AF-A0A5J4U8U2-F1
#
_cell.length_a   1.000
_cell.length_b   1.000
_cell.length_c   1.000
_cell.angle_alpha   90.00
_cell.angle_beta   90.00
_cell.angle_gamma   90.00
#
_symmetry.space_group_name_H-M   'P 1'
#
loop_
_entity.id
_entity.type
_entity.pdbx_description
1 polymer ?
#
loop_
_entity_poly.entity_id
_entity_poly.type
_entity_poly.pdbx_seq_one_letter_code
_entity_poly.pdbx_strand_id
1 'polypeptide(L)'
;MLLFVYEIITAFGNSSVLELPHPFREQMQNEGQLNKLIEIFQYKQYQDKYINYYAACIVGLLFKATPLPSEFGPGIVNMIKDYSKLPNPFYSHVKHHVFSDLSENINNHQLLLENDTLKK
;
A
#
# COMPACT_ATOMS: atom_id res chain seq x y z
N MET A 1 -16.52 0.23 -3.03
CA MET A 1 -16.08 1.60 -2.65
C MET A 1 -14.56 1.71 -2.61
N LEU A 2 -13.82 0.95 -1.77
CA LEU A 2 -12.35 1.08 -1.72
C LEU A 2 -11.62 0.67 -3.01
N LEU A 3 -12.15 -0.28 -3.80
CA LEU A 3 -11.60 -0.58 -5.13
C LEU A 3 -11.60 0.66 -6.05
N PHE A 4 -12.67 1.46 -6.02
CA PHE A 4 -12.76 2.69 -6.82
C PHE A 4 -11.77 3.77 -6.33
N VAL A 5 -11.61 3.89 -5.00
CA VAL A 5 -10.58 4.78 -4.43
C VAL A 5 -9.18 4.33 -4.86
N TYR A 6 -8.91 3.03 -4.84
CA TYR A 6 -7.65 2.46 -5.32
C TYR A 6 -7.37 2.81 -6.78
N GLU A 7 -8.38 2.72 -7.66
CA GLU A 7 -8.24 3.09 -9.08
C GLU A 7 -7.89 4.57 -9.26
N ILE A 8 -8.55 5.48 -8.53
CA ILE A 8 -8.24 6.91 -8.56
C ILE A 8 -6.79 7.16 -8.10
N ILE A 9 -6.41 6.61 -6.96
CA ILE A 9 -5.06 6.79 -6.39
C ILE A 9 -4.00 6.27 -7.38
N THR A 10 -4.22 5.09 -7.95
CA THR A 10 -3.34 4.50 -8.97
C THR A 10 -3.19 5.42 -10.20
N ALA A 11 -4.30 5.94 -10.73
CA ALA A 11 -4.27 6.80 -11.91
C ALA A 11 -3.48 8.09 -11.69
N PHE A 12 -3.70 8.75 -10.55
CA PHE A 12 -2.99 10.00 -10.23
C PHE A 12 -1.52 9.76 -9.86
N GLY A 13 -1.21 8.66 -9.15
CA GLY A 13 0.17 8.24 -8.89
C GLY A 13 0.98 8.02 -10.16
N ASN A 14 0.41 7.34 -11.16
CA ASN A 14 1.05 7.12 -12.46
C ASN A 14 1.30 8.41 -13.26
N SER A 15 0.50 9.45 -13.02
CA SER A 15 0.68 10.77 -13.66
C SER A 15 1.67 11.68 -12.91
N SER A 16 2.13 11.26 -11.73
CA SER A 16 3.03 12.04 -10.89
C SER A 16 4.50 11.89 -11.30
N VAL A 17 5.31 12.89 -10.96
CA VAL A 17 6.75 12.87 -11.22
C VAL A 17 7.42 11.84 -10.33
N LEU A 18 8.40 11.10 -10.88
CA LEU A 18 9.23 10.15 -10.12
C LEU A 18 9.91 10.84 -8.94
N GLU A 19 10.13 10.08 -7.87
CA GLU A 19 10.83 10.51 -6.64
C GLU A 19 10.10 11.62 -5.86
N LEU A 20 8.88 12.00 -6.26
CA LEU A 20 8.02 12.89 -5.49
C LEU A 20 6.93 12.10 -4.75
N PRO A 21 6.49 12.59 -3.57
CA PRO A 21 5.34 12.02 -2.88
C PRO A 21 4.08 12.00 -3.75
N HIS A 22 3.21 11.03 -3.49
CA HIS A 22 1.92 10.95 -4.17
C HIS A 22 1.11 12.26 -4.02
N PRO A 23 0.48 12.79 -5.08
CA PRO A 23 -0.16 14.10 -5.08
C PRO A 23 -1.28 14.26 -4.03
N PHE A 24 -1.99 13.17 -3.72
CA PHE A 24 -3.04 13.19 -2.70
C PHE A 24 -2.56 12.90 -1.27
N ARG A 25 -1.28 12.63 -1.05
CA ARG A 25 -0.77 12.23 0.27
C ARG A 25 -1.06 13.27 1.35
N GLU A 26 -0.69 14.53 1.09
CA GLU A 26 -0.84 15.61 2.07
C GLU A 26 -2.32 15.93 2.32
N GLN A 27 -3.11 16.08 1.25
CA GLN A 27 -4.54 16.34 1.38
C GLN A 27 -5.26 15.26 2.18
N MET A 28 -5.05 13.98 1.84
CA MET A 28 -5.72 12.87 2.54
C MET A 28 -5.25 12.72 4.00
N GLN A 29 -4.01 13.12 4.32
CA GLN A 29 -3.55 13.18 5.70
C GLN A 29 -4.25 14.30 6.47
N ASN A 30 -4.30 15.51 5.89
CA ASN A 30 -4.90 16.69 6.53
C ASN A 30 -6.41 16.53 6.75
N GLU A 31 -7.09 15.82 5.84
CA GLU A 31 -8.52 15.52 5.94
C GLU A 31 -8.81 14.25 6.77
N GLY A 32 -7.79 13.62 7.37
CA GLY A 32 -7.93 12.44 8.25
C GLY A 32 -8.26 11.12 7.53
N GLN A 33 -8.34 11.13 6.19
CA GLN A 33 -8.66 9.97 5.38
C GLN A 33 -7.55 8.92 5.42
N LEU A 34 -6.27 9.35 5.44
CA LEU A 34 -5.14 8.44 5.58
C LEU A 34 -5.20 7.66 6.91
N ASN A 35 -5.50 8.34 8.01
CA ASN A 35 -5.68 7.68 9.32
C ASN A 35 -6.81 6.64 9.26
N LYS A 36 -7.92 6.97 8.58
CA LYS A 36 -9.03 6.03 8.43
C LYS A 36 -8.67 4.80 7.61
N LEU A 37 -7.87 4.96 6.55
CA LEU A 37 -7.38 3.84 5.75
C LEU A 37 -6.45 2.93 6.57
N ILE A 38 -5.59 3.50 7.42
CA ILE A 38 -4.74 2.74 8.34
C ILE A 38 -5.60 1.94 9.34
N GLU A 39 -6.62 2.57 9.94
CA GLU A 39 -7.57 1.87 10.83
C GLU A 39 -8.26 0.70 10.12
N ILE A 40 -8.76 0.94 8.89
CA ILE A 40 -9.43 -0.10 8.09
C ILE A 40 -8.47 -1.24 7.81
N PHE A 41 -7.24 -0.94 7.37
CA PHE A 41 -6.22 -1.95 7.12
C PHE A 41 -5.95 -2.81 8.37
N GLN A 42 -5.81 -2.18 9.53
CA GLN A 42 -5.49 -2.87 10.79
C GLN A 42 -6.69 -3.64 11.37
N TYR A 43 -7.93 -3.29 11.03
CA TYR A 43 -9.12 -3.92 11.56
C TYR A 43 -9.43 -5.27 10.89
N LYS A 44 -9.07 -6.37 11.57
CA LYS A 44 -9.15 -7.74 11.01
C LYS A 44 -10.54 -8.40 11.05
N GLN A 45 -11.59 -7.72 11.50
CA GLN A 45 -12.91 -8.33 11.72
C GLN A 45 -13.93 -8.06 10.59
N TYR A 46 -13.52 -7.41 9.50
CA TYR A 46 -14.39 -7.30 8.33
C TYR A 46 -14.65 -8.68 7.72
N GLN A 47 -15.90 -8.93 7.33
CA GLN A 47 -16.28 -10.17 6.61
C GLN A 47 -15.59 -10.23 5.24
N ASP A 48 -15.53 -9.10 4.55
CA ASP A 48 -14.81 -8.95 3.29
C ASP A 48 -13.35 -8.55 3.54
N LYS A 49 -12.45 -9.53 3.42
CA LYS A 49 -11.01 -9.34 3.61
C LYS A 49 -10.36 -8.49 2.51
N TYR A 50 -11.02 -8.31 1.36
CA TYR A 50 -10.52 -7.44 0.29
C TYR A 50 -10.54 -5.97 0.70
N ILE A 51 -11.43 -5.58 1.63
CA ILE A 51 -11.47 -4.21 2.20
C ILE A 51 -10.12 -3.87 2.82
N ASN A 52 -9.59 -4.76 3.67
CA ASN A 52 -8.28 -4.56 4.29
C ASN A 52 -7.15 -4.50 3.25
N TYR A 53 -7.21 -5.35 2.23
CA TYR A 53 -6.22 -5.40 1.16
C TYR A 53 -6.18 -4.10 0.36
N TYR A 54 -7.34 -3.60 -0.09
CA TYR A 54 -7.39 -2.33 -0.83
C TYR A 54 -6.95 -1.16 0.04
N ALA A 55 -7.31 -1.13 1.33
CA ALA A 55 -6.81 -0.12 2.25
C ALA A 55 -5.28 -0.16 2.35
N ALA A 56 -4.68 -1.35 2.50
CA ALA A 56 -3.21 -1.50 2.51
C ALA A 56 -2.56 -1.02 1.20
N CYS A 57 -3.15 -1.35 0.05
CA CYS A 57 -2.64 -0.92 -1.25
C CYS A 57 -2.71 0.61 -1.41
N ILE A 58 -3.83 1.23 -1.03
CA ILE A 58 -3.99 2.69 -1.10
C ILE A 58 -2.96 3.37 -0.19
N VAL A 59 -2.79 2.90 1.06
CA VAL A 59 -1.78 3.46 1.95
C VAL A 59 -0.38 3.28 1.35
N GLY A 60 -0.04 2.10 0.81
CA GLY A 60 1.23 1.88 0.13
C GLY A 60 1.50 2.87 -1.01
N LEU A 61 0.53 3.09 -1.89
CA LEU A 61 0.64 4.06 -3.00
C LEU A 61 0.78 5.51 -2.50
N LEU A 62 0.04 5.89 -1.46
CA LEU A 62 0.16 7.22 -0.85
C LEU A 62 1.56 7.46 -0.27
N PHE A 63 2.30 6.40 0.04
CA PHE A 63 3.68 6.47 0.51
C PHE A 63 4.74 6.36 -0.61
N LYS A 64 4.36 6.49 -1.89
CA LYS A 64 5.30 6.65 -3.02
C LYS A 64 6.43 7.63 -2.68
N ALA A 65 7.67 7.24 -2.98
CA ALA A 65 8.89 8.03 -2.71
C ALA A 65 9.06 8.53 -1.26
N THR A 66 8.29 8.03 -0.31
CA THR A 66 8.38 8.39 1.11
C THR A 66 8.62 7.14 1.98
N PRO A 67 9.29 7.27 3.13
CA PRO A 67 9.52 6.13 4.02
C PRO A 67 8.20 5.64 4.62
N LEU A 68 7.97 4.33 4.58
CA LEU A 68 6.88 3.70 5.31
C LEU A 68 7.14 3.77 6.82
N PRO A 69 6.16 4.20 7.64
CA PRO A 69 6.30 4.21 9.09
C PRO A 69 6.43 2.80 9.65
N SER A 70 7.34 2.63 10.62
CA SER A 70 7.63 1.34 11.24
C SER A 70 6.41 0.67 11.90
N GLU A 71 5.44 1.48 12.33
CA GLU A 71 4.24 1.09 13.05
C GLU A 71 3.30 0.22 12.21
N PHE A 72 3.26 0.44 10.88
CA PHE A 72 2.34 -0.26 9.99
C PHE A 72 2.96 -0.72 8.66
N GLY A 73 4.12 -0.18 8.28
CA GLY A 73 4.82 -0.51 7.03
C GLY A 73 5.01 -2.01 6.80
N PRO A 74 5.56 -2.78 7.77
CA PRO A 74 5.71 -4.23 7.60
C PRO A 74 4.39 -4.96 7.37
N GLY A 75 3.32 -4.51 8.02
CA GLY A 75 2.00 -5.10 7.84
C GLY A 75 1.42 -4.87 6.45
N ILE A 76 1.64 -3.68 5.86
CA ILE A 76 1.26 -3.38 4.47
C ILE A 76 2.02 -4.30 3.50
N VAL A 77 3.34 -4.34 3.62
CA VAL A 77 4.22 -5.12 2.73
C VAL A 77 3.86 -6.61 2.78
N ASN A 78 3.65 -7.15 3.98
CA ASN A 78 3.32 -8.57 4.16
C ASN A 78 1.92 -8.90 3.60
N MET A 79 0.92 -8.04 3.82
CA MET A 79 -0.41 -8.26 3.26
C MET A 79 -0.39 -8.27 1.73
N ILE A 80 0.33 -7.32 1.11
CA ILE A 80 0.43 -7.25 -0.36
C ILE A 80 1.19 -8.48 -0.90
N LYS A 81 2.27 -8.91 -0.23
CA LYS A 81 2.99 -10.16 -0.56
C LYS A 81 2.07 -11.38 -0.49
N ASP A 82 1.30 -11.52 0.60
CA ASP A 82 0.38 -12.65 0.79
C ASP A 82 -0.70 -12.71 -0.29
N TYR A 83 -1.32 -11.58 -0.63
CA TYR A 83 -2.31 -11.54 -1.71
C TYR A 83 -1.69 -11.82 -3.09
N SER A 84 -0.44 -11.43 -3.33
CA SER A 84 0.24 -11.71 -4.60
C SER A 84 0.50 -13.20 -4.86
N LYS A 85 0.36 -14.06 -3.84
CA LYS A 85 0.46 -15.53 -3.93
C LYS A 85 -0.85 -16.18 -4.38
N LEU A 86 -1.97 -15.44 -4.39
CA LEU A 86 -3.27 -15.94 -4.84
C LEU A 86 -3.30 -16.12 -6.36
N PRO A 87 -4.12 -17.03 -6.91
CA PRO A 87 -4.12 -17.38 -8.33
C PRO A 87 -4.62 -16.28 -9.28
N ASN A 88 -5.15 -15.17 -8.75
CA ASN A 88 -5.60 -14.05 -9.57
C ASN A 88 -4.41 -13.13 -9.92
N PRO A 89 -4.04 -12.98 -11.21
CA PRO A 89 -2.89 -12.18 -11.64
C PRO A 89 -3.04 -10.69 -11.34
N PHE A 90 -4.26 -10.21 -11.08
CA PHE A 90 -4.48 -8.85 -10.60
C PHE A 90 -3.60 -8.54 -9.38
N TYR A 91 -3.52 -9.44 -8.38
CA TYR A 91 -2.80 -9.16 -7.15
C TYR A 91 -1.28 -9.12 -7.32
N SER A 92 -0.73 -9.90 -8.25
CA SER A 92 0.70 -9.83 -8.57
C SER A 92 1.03 -8.53 -9.30
N HIS A 93 0.17 -8.09 -10.22
CA HIS A 93 0.27 -6.78 -10.86
C HIS A 93 0.22 -5.63 -9.84
N VAL A 94 -0.77 -5.63 -8.94
CA VAL A 94 -0.88 -4.61 -7.88
C VAL A 94 0.37 -4.57 -7.01
N LYS A 95 0.92 -5.73 -6.61
CA LYS A 95 2.18 -5.77 -5.86
C LYS A 95 3.31 -5.07 -6.60
N HIS A 96 3.54 -5.41 -7.87
CA HIS A 96 4.63 -4.80 -8.64
C HIS A 96 4.49 -3.28 -8.71
N HIS A 97 3.27 -2.80 -8.93
CA HIS A 97 3.01 -1.37 -8.97
C HIS A 97 3.29 -0.69 -7.63
N VAL A 98 2.68 -1.15 -6.54
CA VAL A 98 2.90 -0.56 -5.21
C VAL A 98 4.37 -0.62 -4.81
N PHE A 99 5.06 -1.71 -5.11
CA PHE A 99 6.46 -1.88 -4.73
C PHE A 99 7.39 -1.01 -5.57
N SER A 100 7.04 -0.75 -6.84
CA SER A 100 7.75 0.23 -7.68
C SER A 100 7.72 1.60 -7.02
N ASP A 101 6.53 2.10 -6.66
CA ASP A 101 6.35 3.41 -6.01
C ASP A 101 7.06 3.50 -4.66
N LEU A 102 6.99 2.46 -3.85
CA LEU A 102 7.67 2.42 -2.55
C LEU A 102 9.19 2.36 -2.69
N SER A 103 9.69 1.68 -3.73
CA SER A 103 11.13 1.54 -3.99
C SER A 103 11.80 2.84 -4.44
N GLU A 104 11.03 3.87 -4.80
CA GLU A 104 11.58 5.20 -5.06
C GLU A 104 12.20 5.83 -3.79
N ASN A 105 11.89 5.31 -2.60
CA ASN A 105 12.59 5.68 -1.37
C ASN A 105 13.52 4.56 -0.88
N ILE A 106 14.82 4.84 -0.79
CA ILE A 106 15.85 3.86 -0.35
C ILE A 106 15.57 3.25 1.03
N ASN A 107 14.91 3.99 1.93
CA ASN A 107 14.60 3.49 3.28
C ASN A 107 13.56 2.35 3.27
N ASN A 108 12.80 2.20 2.19
CA ASN A 108 11.84 1.11 2.04
C ASN A 108 12.50 -0.18 1.51
N HIS A 109 13.70 -0.12 0.94
CA HIS A 109 14.29 -1.24 0.18
C HIS A 109 14.47 -2.50 1.03
N GLN A 110 15.04 -2.36 2.24
CA GLN A 110 15.22 -3.50 3.13
C GLN A 110 13.88 -4.19 3.41
N LEU A 111 12.86 -3.41 3.77
CA LEU A 111 11.52 -3.93 4.10
C LEU A 111 10.88 -4.65 2.90
N LEU A 112 11.04 -4.11 1.68
CA LEU A 112 10.50 -4.73 0.47
C LEU A 112 11.20 -6.06 0.13
N LEU A 113 12.52 -6.13 0.37
CA LEU A 113 13.36 -7.30 0.09
C LEU A 113 13.32 -8.38 1.17
N GLU A 114 12.89 -8.05 2.39
CA GLU A 114 12.67 -9.04 3.46
C GLU A 114 11.69 -10.11 2.97
N ASN A 115 12.21 -11.30 2.67
CA ASN A 115 11.36 -12.47 2.45
C ASN A 115 10.65 -12.80 3.76
N ASP A 116 9.46 -13.41 3.70
CA ASP A 116 8.79 -13.95 4.88
C ASP A 116 9.73 -14.96 5.56
N THR A 117 10.61 -14.51 6.44
CA THR A 117 11.42 -15.36 7.30
C THR A 117 10.47 -15.93 8.34
N LEU A 118 9.83 -17.02 7.95
CA LEU A 118 9.27 -18.05 8.81
C LEU A 118 8.33 -17.52 9.90
N LYS A 119 7.02 -17.52 9.61
CA LYS A 119 6.05 -17.86 10.66
C LYS A 119 6.34 -19.31 11.09
N LYS A 120 7.17 -19.48 12.12
CA LYS A 120 7.20 -20.69 12.94
C LYS A 120 5.97 -20.73 13.83
#